data_AF-U7G358-F1
#
_entry.id   AF-U7G358-F1
#
_cell.length_a   1.000
_cell.length_b   1.000
_cell.length_c   1.000
_cell.angle_alpha   90.00
_cell.angle_beta   90.00
_cell.angle_gamma   90.00
#
_symmetry.space_group_name_H-M   'P 1'
#
loop_
_entity.id
_entity.type
_entity.pdbx_description
1 polymer ?
#
loop_
_entity_poly.entity_id
_entity_poly.type
_entity_poly.pdbx_seq_one_letter_code
_entity_poly.pdbx_strand_id
1 'polypeptide(L)'
;MIGRLADRLIASQYQMAVKSLQMEAPDALEQIVAQADPALDSSVAAEIERLLRTRGAPFVRFEKTLMPQMQARFGVTEEQMGTLEAKELAAMKKRCSSCSEAARCWQALRGGESAERCREFCPNAGDFEHLADGVR
;
A
#
# COMPACT_ATOMS: atom_id res chain seq x y z
N MET A 1 18.05 -23.99 -20.74
CA MET A 1 18.27 -22.63 -21.28
C MET A 1 16.96 -21.97 -21.74
N ILE A 2 16.04 -22.72 -22.35
CA ILE A 2 14.73 -22.24 -22.85
C ILE A 2 13.79 -21.73 -21.75
N GLY A 3 13.70 -22.40 -20.58
CA GLY A 3 12.84 -21.95 -19.47
C GLY A 3 13.15 -20.52 -19.01
N ARG A 4 14.44 -20.19 -18.80
CA ARG A 4 14.88 -18.85 -18.39
C ARG A 4 14.55 -17.74 -19.39
N LEU A 5 14.36 -18.08 -20.67
CA LEU A 5 13.95 -17.13 -21.71
C LEU A 5 12.44 -16.91 -21.70
N ALA A 6 11.66 -17.98 -21.54
CA ALA A 6 10.21 -17.91 -21.37
C ALA A 6 9.83 -17.09 -20.12
N ASP A 7 10.48 -17.35 -18.99
CA ASP A 7 10.25 -16.62 -17.73
C ASP A 7 10.49 -15.11 -17.89
N ARG A 8 11.54 -14.73 -18.63
CA ARG A 8 11.87 -13.32 -18.91
C ARG A 8 10.84 -12.65 -19.83
N LEU A 9 10.36 -13.35 -20.85
CA LEU A 9 9.29 -12.82 -21.71
C LEU A 9 8.01 -12.60 -20.91
N ILE A 10 7.62 -13.56 -20.08
CA ILE A 10 6.44 -13.47 -19.23
C ILE A 10 6.56 -12.28 -18.27
N ALA A 11 7.68 -12.14 -17.55
CA ALA A 11 7.92 -11.00 -16.66
C ALA A 11 7.85 -9.66 -17.41
N SER A 12 8.42 -9.58 -18.63
CA SER A 12 8.36 -8.36 -19.43
C SER A 12 6.94 -7.98 -19.86
N GLN A 13 6.07 -8.97 -20.12
CA GLN A 13 4.67 -8.71 -20.45
C GLN A 13 3.90 -8.15 -19.25
N TYR A 14 4.07 -8.72 -18.06
CA TYR A 14 3.44 -8.18 -16.84
C TYR A 14 3.94 -6.77 -16.51
N GLN A 15 5.25 -6.53 -16.67
CA GLN A 15 5.81 -5.20 -16.47
C GLN A 15 5.17 -4.17 -17.41
N MET A 16 5.00 -4.51 -18.69
CA MET A 16 4.35 -3.64 -19.66
C MET A 16 2.87 -3.44 -19.33
N ALA A 17 2.16 -4.50 -18.92
CA ALA A 17 0.76 -4.40 -18.53
C ALA A 17 0.54 -3.45 -17.33
N VAL A 18 1.36 -3.55 -16.28
CA VAL A 18 1.26 -2.65 -15.12
C VAL A 18 1.61 -1.20 -15.50
N LYS A 19 2.59 -0.99 -16.38
CA LYS A 19 2.90 0.35 -16.92
C LYS A 19 1.75 0.90 -17.76
N SER A 20 1.14 0.10 -18.63
CA SER A 20 -0.04 0.51 -19.39
C SER A 20 -1.20 0.85 -18.46
N LEU A 21 -1.45 0.02 -17.43
CA LEU A 21 -2.48 0.29 -16.43
C LEU A 21 -2.25 1.64 -15.74
N GLN A 22 -1.01 1.95 -15.37
CA GLN A 22 -0.65 3.22 -14.78
C GLN A 22 -0.97 4.42 -15.69
N MET A 23 -0.71 4.29 -17.00
CA MET A 23 -0.87 5.38 -17.97
C MET A 23 -2.31 5.54 -18.45
N GLU A 24 -3.02 4.44 -18.62
CA GLU A 24 -4.32 4.38 -19.31
C GLU A 24 -5.49 4.24 -18.34
N ALA A 25 -5.27 3.67 -17.15
CA ALA A 25 -6.30 3.45 -16.13
C ALA A 25 -5.74 3.59 -14.69
N PRO A 26 -5.24 4.79 -14.31
CA PRO A 26 -4.65 5.02 -13.00
C PRO A 26 -5.62 4.74 -11.83
N ASP A 27 -6.93 4.96 -12.02
CA ASP A 27 -7.94 4.65 -11.01
C ASP A 27 -8.07 3.14 -10.76
N ALA A 28 -7.91 2.31 -11.80
CA ALA A 28 -7.91 0.86 -11.65
C ALA A 28 -6.65 0.39 -10.90
N LEU A 29 -5.49 0.99 -11.16
CA LEU A 29 -4.28 0.73 -10.39
C LEU A 29 -4.46 1.14 -8.92
N GLU A 30 -5.05 2.30 -8.63
CA GLU A 30 -5.37 2.71 -7.26
C GLU A 30 -6.29 1.68 -6.57
N GLN A 31 -7.31 1.17 -7.26
CA GLN A 31 -8.21 0.16 -6.72
C GLN A 31 -7.49 -1.15 -6.39
N ILE A 32 -6.60 -1.63 -7.27
CA ILE A 32 -5.82 -2.85 -7.00
C ILE A 32 -4.93 -2.65 -5.76
N VAL A 33 -4.29 -1.48 -5.64
CA VAL A 33 -3.48 -1.16 -4.45
C VAL A 33 -4.34 -1.06 -3.19
N ALA A 34 -5.52 -0.44 -3.28
CA ALA A 34 -6.47 -0.26 -2.19
C ALA A 34 -7.15 -1.57 -1.74
N GLN A 35 -7.23 -2.57 -2.61
CA GLN A 35 -7.80 -3.88 -2.26
C GLN A 35 -6.74 -4.82 -1.68
N ALA A 36 -5.48 -4.68 -2.14
CA ALA A 36 -4.38 -5.55 -1.75
C ALA A 36 -4.77 -7.04 -1.74
N ASP A 37 -5.49 -7.49 -2.78
CA ASP A 37 -6.14 -8.79 -2.79
C ASP A 37 -5.11 -9.95 -2.74
N PRO A 38 -5.19 -10.88 -1.76
CA PRO A 38 -4.33 -12.06 -1.71
C PRO A 38 -4.50 -13.00 -2.92
N ALA A 39 -5.64 -12.96 -3.61
CA ALA A 39 -5.91 -13.75 -4.81
C ALA A 39 -5.29 -13.17 -6.09
N LEU A 40 -4.74 -11.95 -6.04
CA LEU A 40 -4.04 -11.35 -7.18
C LEU A 40 -2.87 -12.23 -7.63
N ASP A 41 -2.74 -12.43 -8.94
CA ASP A 41 -1.65 -13.22 -9.52
C ASP A 41 -0.27 -12.74 -9.03
N SER A 42 0.57 -13.70 -8.65
CA SER A 42 1.87 -13.43 -8.02
C SER A 42 2.81 -12.61 -8.91
N SER A 43 2.75 -12.78 -10.23
CA SER A 43 3.61 -12.04 -11.17
C SER A 43 3.12 -10.60 -11.33
N VAL A 44 1.80 -10.39 -11.34
CA VAL A 44 1.21 -9.04 -11.30
C VAL A 44 1.55 -8.35 -9.99
N ALA A 45 1.43 -9.04 -8.86
CA ALA A 45 1.74 -8.51 -7.55
C ALA A 45 3.21 -8.06 -7.44
N ALA A 46 4.15 -8.83 -7.98
CA ALA A 46 5.57 -8.48 -8.02
C ALA A 46 5.82 -7.17 -8.81
N GLU A 47 5.11 -6.93 -9.90
CA GLU A 47 5.25 -5.70 -10.68
C GLU A 47 4.62 -4.48 -9.99
N ILE A 48 3.50 -4.65 -9.28
CA ILE A 48 2.92 -3.60 -8.44
C ILE A 48 3.88 -3.25 -7.30
N GLU A 49 4.45 -4.25 -6.62
CA GLU A 49 5.44 -4.02 -5.59
C GLU A 49 6.65 -3.24 -6.13
N ARG A 50 7.17 -3.65 -7.30
CA ARG A 50 8.28 -2.96 -7.96
C ARG A 50 7.92 -1.50 -8.28
N LEU A 51 6.70 -1.24 -8.72
CA LEU A 51 6.18 0.09 -8.98
C LEU A 51 6.11 0.95 -7.70
N LEU A 52 5.60 0.38 -6.60
CA LEU A 52 5.51 1.06 -5.30
C LEU A 52 6.90 1.40 -4.75
N ARG A 53 7.88 0.51 -4.95
CA ARG A 53 9.26 0.68 -4.46
C ARG A 53 9.99 1.85 -5.12
N THR A 54 9.75 2.10 -6.41
CA THR A 54 10.49 3.13 -7.16
C THR A 54 9.94 4.54 -6.95
N ARG A 55 8.94 4.73 -6.06
CA ARG A 55 8.09 5.94 -6.00
C ARG A 55 7.47 6.27 -7.37
N GLY A 56 7.47 5.29 -8.28
CA GLY A 56 7.08 5.44 -9.67
C GLY A 56 5.57 5.48 -9.87
N ALA A 57 4.78 5.41 -8.80
CA ALA A 57 3.34 5.57 -8.80
C ALA A 57 2.93 6.95 -8.26
N PRO A 58 3.27 8.08 -8.91
CA PRO A 58 2.82 9.40 -8.47
C PRO A 58 1.29 9.52 -8.47
N PHE A 59 0.60 8.63 -9.18
CA PHE A 59 -0.85 8.59 -9.28
C PHE A 59 -1.52 7.74 -8.20
N VAL A 60 -0.77 6.94 -7.43
CA VAL A 60 -1.35 6.15 -6.34
C VAL A 60 -1.25 6.92 -5.04
N ARG A 61 -2.39 7.41 -4.58
CA ARG A 61 -2.49 8.16 -3.33
C ARG A 61 -2.49 7.21 -2.13
N PHE A 62 -1.33 7.00 -1.50
CA PHE A 62 -1.22 6.06 -0.37
C PHE A 62 -2.14 6.42 0.80
N GLU A 63 -2.39 7.71 1.02
CA GLU A 63 -3.32 8.18 2.04
C GLU A 63 -4.78 7.81 1.77
N LYS A 64 -5.12 7.46 0.53
CA LYS A 64 -6.46 6.99 0.12
C LYS A 64 -6.54 5.48 -0.12
N THR A 65 -5.39 4.81 -0.26
CA THR A 65 -5.32 3.40 -0.67
C THR A 65 -4.73 2.52 0.44
N LEU A 66 -3.49 2.79 0.86
CA LEU A 66 -2.78 2.00 1.87
C LEU A 66 -3.12 2.42 3.30
N MET A 67 -3.25 3.72 3.57
CA MET A 67 -3.48 4.23 4.91
C MET A 67 -4.77 3.69 5.55
N PRO A 68 -5.93 3.66 4.87
CA PRO A 68 -7.17 3.15 5.47
C PRO A 68 -7.06 1.66 5.84
N GLN A 69 -6.43 0.85 4.98
CA GLN A 69 -6.20 -0.57 5.28
C GLN A 69 -5.23 -0.78 6.45
N MET A 70 -4.15 0.00 6.49
CA MET A 70 -3.18 -0.06 7.58
C MET A 70 -3.81 0.36 8.90
N GLN A 71 -4.58 1.45 8.90
CA GLN A 71 -5.36 1.91 10.04
C GLN A 71 -6.31 0.81 10.56
N ALA A 72 -7.05 0.14 9.66
CA ALA A 72 -7.93 -0.96 10.03
C ALA A 72 -7.16 -2.13 10.67
N ARG A 73 -5.89 -2.32 10.31
CA ARG A 73 -5.00 -3.31 10.95
C ARG A 73 -4.79 -3.05 12.44
N PHE A 74 -4.75 -1.79 12.83
CA PHE A 74 -4.64 -1.35 14.23
C PHE A 74 -6.00 -1.23 14.91
N GLY A 75 -7.10 -1.63 14.25
CA GLY A 75 -8.45 -1.56 14.83
C GLY A 75 -9.02 -0.13 14.89
N VAL A 76 -8.42 0.82 14.18
CA VAL A 76 -8.86 2.22 14.17
C VAL A 76 -9.94 2.43 13.10
N THR A 77 -11.07 3.01 13.51
CA THR A 77 -12.20 3.35 12.65
C THR A 77 -12.05 4.72 11.98
N GLU A 78 -12.82 4.98 10.91
CA GLU A 78 -12.84 6.31 10.28
C GLU A 78 -13.35 7.38 11.24
N GLU A 79 -14.27 7.04 12.13
CA GLU A 79 -14.78 7.92 13.18
C GLU A 79 -13.67 8.33 14.15
N GLN A 80 -12.84 7.38 14.61
CA GLN A 80 -11.69 7.68 15.46
C GLN A 80 -10.69 8.61 14.77
N MET A 81 -10.40 8.37 13.48
CA MET A 81 -9.57 9.30 12.69
C MET A 81 -10.18 10.68 12.57
N GLY A 82 -11.51 10.78 12.47
CA GLY A 82 -12.24 12.04 12.42
C GLY A 82 -12.14 12.89 13.69
N THR A 83 -11.67 12.32 14.80
CA THR A 83 -11.44 13.05 16.05
C THR A 83 -10.12 13.81 16.10
N LEU A 84 -9.20 13.54 15.17
CA LEU A 84 -7.90 14.21 15.09
C LEU A 84 -8.05 15.68 14.68
N GLU A 85 -7.17 16.53 15.21
CA GLU A 85 -7.06 17.89 14.70
C GLU A 85 -6.62 17.87 13.23
N ALA A 86 -7.10 18.85 12.45
CA ALA A 86 -6.82 18.90 11.01
C ALA A 86 -5.30 18.87 10.70
N LYS A 87 -4.48 19.49 11.56
CA LYS A 87 -3.01 19.49 11.44
C LYS A 87 -2.40 18.10 11.66
N GLU A 88 -2.96 17.31 12.57
CA GLU A 88 -2.47 15.97 12.93
C GLU A 88 -2.80 14.99 11.82
N LEU A 89 -4.06 15.00 11.37
CA LEU A 89 -4.49 14.22 10.22
C LEU A 89 -3.68 14.54 8.96
N ALA A 90 -3.43 15.83 8.69
CA ALA A 90 -2.59 16.25 7.56
C ALA A 90 -1.16 15.73 7.68
N ALA A 91 -0.58 15.73 8.89
CA ALA A 91 0.76 15.20 9.14
C ALA A 91 0.82 13.67 8.91
N MET A 92 -0.16 12.92 9.41
CA MET A 92 -0.26 11.46 9.19
C MET A 92 -0.39 11.12 7.70
N LYS A 93 -1.27 11.81 6.98
CA LYS A 93 -1.45 11.64 5.54
C LYS A 93 -0.14 11.91 4.80
N LYS A 94 0.54 13.02 5.09
CA LYS A 94 1.83 13.36 4.49
C LYS A 94 2.90 12.30 4.75
N ARG A 95 2.99 11.77 5.98
CA ARG A 95 3.90 10.67 6.32
C ARG A 95 3.60 9.42 5.49
N CYS A 96 2.32 9.07 5.33
CA CYS A 96 1.92 7.92 4.53
C CYS A 96 2.24 8.12 3.03
N SER A 97 1.82 9.24 2.44
CA SER A 97 2.01 9.53 1.00
C SER A 97 3.48 9.59 0.56
N SER A 98 4.41 9.83 1.49
CA SER A 98 5.85 9.91 1.21
C SER A 98 6.67 8.72 1.73
N CYS A 99 5.99 7.70 2.28
CA CYS A 99 6.63 6.57 2.94
C CYS A 99 7.44 5.71 1.94
N SER A 100 8.72 5.45 2.26
CA SER A 100 9.58 4.56 1.48
C SER A 100 9.20 3.07 1.59
N GLU A 101 8.45 2.71 2.63
CA GLU A 101 8.04 1.33 2.91
C GLU A 101 6.74 0.94 2.20
N ALA A 102 6.23 1.74 1.25
CA ALA A 102 4.94 1.49 0.59
C ALA A 102 4.83 0.09 -0.04
N ALA A 103 5.91 -0.41 -0.63
CA ALA A 103 5.97 -1.78 -1.17
C ALA A 103 5.82 -2.85 -0.07
N ARG A 104 6.56 -2.71 1.04
CA ARG A 104 6.48 -3.61 2.21
C ARG A 104 5.10 -3.52 2.87
N CYS A 105 4.56 -2.32 2.99
CA CYS A 105 3.22 -2.04 3.49
C CYS A 105 2.17 -2.79 2.69
N TRP A 106 2.16 -2.64 1.37
CA TRP A 106 1.20 -3.31 0.50
C TRP A 106 1.31 -4.83 0.56
N GLN A 107 2.53 -5.38 0.59
CA GLN A 107 2.74 -6.81 0.78
C GLN A 107 2.21 -7.32 2.12
N ALA A 108 2.48 -6.60 3.22
CA ALA A 108 2.01 -6.98 4.55
C ALA A 108 0.48 -6.97 4.65
N LEU A 109 -0.16 -5.95 4.06
CA LEU A 109 -1.61 -5.85 3.98
C LEU A 109 -2.19 -7.02 3.18
N ARG A 110 -1.65 -7.28 1.98
CA ARG A 110 -2.06 -8.40 1.13
C ARG A 110 -1.85 -9.76 1.80
N GLY A 111 -0.74 -9.91 2.52
CA GLY A 111 -0.35 -11.13 3.20
C GLY A 111 -1.13 -11.41 4.48
N GLY A 112 -1.98 -10.50 4.93
CA GLY A 112 -2.73 -10.73 6.14
C GLY A 112 -1.90 -10.53 7.43
N GLU A 113 -0.80 -9.77 7.39
CA GLU A 113 0.09 -9.53 8.55
C GLU A 113 -0.59 -8.78 9.72
N SER A 114 -0.18 -9.10 10.95
CA SER A 114 -0.77 -8.50 12.16
C SER A 114 -0.31 -7.05 12.41
N ALA A 115 -1.00 -6.35 13.32
CA ALA A 115 -0.63 -5.01 13.76
C ALA A 115 0.80 -4.96 14.33
N GLU A 116 1.21 -5.98 15.10
CA GLU A 116 2.55 -6.07 15.68
C GLU A 116 3.64 -6.09 14.62
N ARG A 117 3.40 -6.79 13.50
CA ARG A 117 4.33 -6.83 12.36
C ARG A 117 4.35 -5.52 11.60
N CYS A 118 3.18 -4.92 11.40
CA CYS A 118 3.04 -3.63 10.75
C CYS A 118 3.72 -2.49 11.55
N ARG A 119 3.71 -2.57 12.88
CA ARG A 119 4.40 -1.62 13.78
C ARG A 119 5.90 -1.51 13.49
N GLU A 120 6.55 -2.60 13.07
CA GLU A 120 7.98 -2.62 12.82
C GLU A 120 8.43 -1.67 11.68
N PHE A 121 7.50 -1.21 10.83
CA PHE A 121 7.83 -0.37 9.67
C PHE A 121 6.87 0.79 9.42
N CYS A 122 5.62 0.75 9.89
CA CYS A 122 4.67 1.80 9.62
C CYS A 122 4.98 3.06 10.46
N PRO A 123 5.25 4.23 9.84
CA PRO A 123 5.58 5.44 10.58
C PRO A 123 4.39 6.07 11.32
N ASN A 124 3.16 5.62 11.03
CA ASN A 124 1.93 6.08 11.70
C ASN A 124 1.45 5.06 12.77
N ALA A 125 2.17 3.96 13.01
CA ALA A 125 1.72 2.90 13.92
C ALA A 125 1.39 3.45 15.31
N GLY A 126 2.28 4.25 15.91
CA GLY A 126 2.05 4.83 17.23
C GLY A 126 0.82 5.75 17.29
N ASP A 127 0.56 6.53 16.23
CA ASP A 127 -0.65 7.37 16.17
C ASP A 127 -1.91 6.50 16.11
N PHE A 128 -1.88 5.40 15.34
CA PHE A 128 -3.01 4.47 15.28
C PHE A 128 -3.23 3.76 16.62
N GLU A 129 -2.16 3.38 17.31
CA GLU A 129 -2.26 2.74 18.63
C GLU A 129 -2.88 3.66 19.67
N HIS A 130 -2.44 4.92 19.74
CA HIS A 130 -3.05 5.91 20.64
C HIS A 130 -4.56 6.10 20.35
N LEU A 131 -4.94 6.14 19.07
CA LEU A 131 -6.34 6.24 18.66
C LEU A 131 -7.15 4.99 19.03
N ALA A 132 -6.57 3.80 18.89
CA ALA A 132 -7.20 2.53 19.24
C ALA A 132 -7.42 2.41 20.76
N ASP A 133 -6.45 2.84 21.55
CA ASP A 133 -6.50 2.79 23.02
C ASP A 133 -7.38 3.90 23.62
N GLY A 134 -7.77 4.90 22.83
CA GLY A 134 -8.56 6.05 23.29
C GLY A 134 -7.77 6.99 24.22
N VAL A 135 -6.44 6.85 24.26
CA VAL A 135 -5.54 7.66 25.08
C VAL A 135 -5.05 8.82 24.22
N ARG A 136 -5.38 10.05 24.64
CA ARG A 136 -4.93 11.30 24.03
C ARG A 136 -3.88 11.97 24.91
#